data_AF-A0A0V1AI03-F1
#
_entry.id   AF-A0A0V1AI03-F1
#
_cell.length_a   1.000
_cell.length_b   1.000
_cell.length_c   1.000
_cell.angle_alpha   90.00
_cell.angle_beta   90.00
_cell.angle_gamma   90.00
#
_symmetry.space_group_name_H-M   'P 1'
#
loop_
_entity.id
_entity.type
_entity.pdbx_description
1 polymer ?
#
loop_
_entity_poly.entity_id
_entity_poly.type
_entity_poly.pdbx_seq_one_letter_code
_entity_poly.pdbx_strand_id
1 'polypeptide(L)' 'MLVDTWSAVTLANEKFMWGSKTLQLETASGGELQITNACVTEIILGGLVTVRHIVLCVKGLSHKILFG' A
#
# COMPACT_ATOMS: atom_id res chain seq x y z
N MET A 1 10.24 -4.19 4.23
CA MET A 1 8.76 -4.12 4.19
C MET A 1 8.29 -3.93 5.62
N LEU A 2 7.41 -2.95 5.87
CA LEU A 2 6.79 -2.78 7.19
C LEU A 2 5.56 -3.69 7.25
N VAL A 3 5.35 -4.35 8.38
CA VAL A 3 4.17 -5.18 8.62
C VAL A 3 3.22 -4.36 9.50
N ASP A 4 2.07 -4.01 8.95
CA ASP A 4 1.03 -3.24 9.63
C ASP A 4 -0.22 -4.13 9.78
N THR A 5 -0.41 -4.65 10.99
CA THR A 5 -1.56 -5.52 11.32
C THR A 5 -2.86 -4.71 11.47
N TRP A 6 -2.77 -3.39 11.65
CA TRP A 6 -3.92 -2.53 11.87
C TRP A 6 -4.50 -1.97 10.56
N SER A 7 -3.70 -1.95 9.50
CA SER A 7 -4.18 -1.62 8.15
C SER A 7 -5.03 -2.74 7.57
N ALA A 8 -6.23 -2.40 7.09
CA ALA A 8 -7.11 -3.33 6.38
C ALA A 8 -6.62 -3.66 4.96
N VAL A 9 -5.63 -2.93 4.45
CA VAL A 9 -5.17 -2.99 3.06
C VAL A 9 -3.65 -3.02 2.96
N THR A 10 -3.14 -3.65 1.90
CA THR A 10 -1.70 -3.64 1.60
C THR A 10 -1.34 -2.38 0.82
N LEU A 11 -0.44 -1.56 1.35
CA LEU A 11 0.05 -0.34 0.71
C LEU A 11 1.44 -0.53 0.10
N ALA A 12 1.66 0.04 -1.08
CA ALA A 12 2.96 0.16 -1.73
C ALA A 12 3.22 1.60 -2.15
N ASN A 13 4.48 2.01 -2.10
CA ASN A 13 4.87 3.34 -2.57
C ASN A 13 4.78 3.40 -4.11
N GLU A 14 4.38 4.54 -4.66
CA GLU A 14 4.31 4.81 -6.11
C GLU A 14 5.55 4.45 -6.91
N LYS A 15 6.73 4.50 -6.29
CA LYS A 15 7.98 4.09 -6.95
C LYS A 15 8.02 2.61 -7.36
N PHE A 16 7.13 1.78 -6.80
CA PHE A 16 7.10 0.34 -7.06
C PHE A 16 6.02 -0.09 -8.05
N MET A 17 5.09 0.80 -8.46
CA MET A 17 3.92 0.43 -9.26
C MET A 17 3.61 1.48 -10.34
N TRP A 18 3.33 1.03 -11.58
CA TRP A 18 2.99 1.89 -12.72
C TRP A 18 1.54 1.64 -13.20
N GLY A 19 0.73 2.70 -13.34
CA GLY A 19 -0.70 2.65 -13.72
C GLY A 19 -1.55 3.57 -12.84
N SER A 20 -2.75 4.00 -13.27
CA SER A 20 -3.51 5.07 -12.59
C SER A 20 -4.99 4.75 -12.34
N LYS A 21 -5.40 4.83 -11.08
CA LYS A 21 -6.75 5.16 -10.59
C LYS A 21 -6.60 5.85 -9.23
N THR A 22 -7.19 7.03 -9.07
CA THR A 22 -7.06 7.83 -7.85
C THR A 22 -8.14 7.49 -6.82
N LEU A 23 -7.72 7.17 -5.59
CA LEU A 23 -8.56 6.97 -4.40
C LEU A 23 -7.92 7.75 -3.21
N GLN A 24 -8.66 7.99 -2.14
CA GLN A 24 -8.17 8.70 -0.95
C GLN A 24 -8.30 7.82 0.30
N LEU A 25 -7.30 7.86 1.19
CA LEU A 25 -7.31 7.19 2.50
C LEU A 25 -7.01 8.20 3.61
N GLU A 26 -7.67 8.09 4.76
CA GLU A 26 -7.34 8.89 5.94
C GLU A 26 -6.18 8.25 6.72
N THR A 27 -5.25 9.08 7.20
CA THR A 27 -4.13 8.67 8.06
C THR A 27 -4.51 8.83 9.53
N ALA A 28 -3.77 8.15 10.41
CA ALA A 28 -3.94 8.29 11.85
C ALA A 28 -3.77 9.74 12.36
N SER A 29 -3.00 10.56 11.63
CA SER A 29 -2.83 12.00 11.90
C SER A 29 -3.95 12.88 11.36
N GLY A 30 -5.01 12.31 10.77
CA GLY A 30 -6.10 13.04 10.12
C GLY A 30 -5.73 13.67 8.78
N GLY A 31 -4.56 13.33 8.23
CA GLY A 31 -4.16 13.72 6.88
C GLY A 31 -4.74 12.78 5.84
N GLU A 32 -4.76 13.21 4.59
CA GLU A 32 -5.25 12.38 3.49
C GLU A 32 -4.08 11.84 2.66
N LEU A 33 -4.08 10.53 2.45
CA LEU A 33 -3.12 9.81 1.61
C LEU A 33 -3.73 9.60 0.22
N GLN A 34 -3.09 10.16 -0.79
CA GLN A 34 -3.51 9.98 -2.17
C GLN A 34 -3.05 8.62 -2.69
N ILE A 35 -4.01 7.74 -2.99
CA ILE A 35 -3.79 6.52 -3.76
C ILE A 35 -3.68 6.94 -5.23
N THR A 36 -2.61 6.52 -5.89
CA THR A 36 -2.36 6.77 -7.32
C THR A 36 -2.75 5.58 -8.19
N ASN A 37 -2.72 4.36 -7.65
CA ASN A 37 -3.06 3.13 -8.38
C ASN A 37 -3.62 2.04 -7.46
N ALA A 38 -4.29 1.05 -8.06
CA ALA A 38 -4.58 -0.23 -7.44
C ALA A 38 -4.26 -1.35 -8.44
N CYS A 39 -3.47 -2.32 -8.03
CA CYS A 39 -3.04 -3.41 -8.89
C CYS A 39 -3.20 -4.76 -8.20
N VAL A 40 -3.40 -5.81 -9.00
CA VAL A 40 -3.26 -7.19 -8.52
C VAL A 40 -1.79 -7.56 -8.65
N THR A 41 -1.17 -7.90 -7.52
CA THR A 41 0.24 -8.30 -7.43
C THR A 41 0.34 -9.72 -6.90
N GLU A 42 1.28 -10.49 -7.42
CA GLU A 42 1.63 -11.80 -6.87
C GLU A 42 2.66 -11.64 -5.74
N ILE A 43 2.32 -12.14 -4.57
CA ILE A 43 3.14 -12.09 -3.36
C ILE A 43 3.59 -13.51 -3.04
N ILE A 44 4.91 -13.70 -2.92
CA ILE A 44 5.52 -14.98 -2.54
C ILE A 44 5.75 -14.98 -1.03
N LEU A 45 4.99 -15.81 -0.30
CA LEU A 45 5.08 -15.99 1.14
C LEU A 45 6.05 -17.14 1.45
N GLY A 46 7.13 -16.82 2.15
CA GLY A 46 8.12 -17.82 2.62
C GLY A 46 8.78 -18.65 1.52
N GLY A 47 8.72 -18.21 0.25
CA GLY A 47 9.24 -18.96 -0.90
C GLY A 47 8.38 -20.16 -1.33
N LEU A 48 7.25 -20.40 -0.68
CA LEU A 48 6.46 -21.64 -0.84
C LEU A 48 5.06 -21.39 -1.40
N VAL A 49 4.44 -20.27 -1.03
CA VAL A 49 3.05 -19.97 -1.40
C VAL A 49 3.03 -18.68 -2.21
N THR A 50 2.40 -18.73 -3.39
CA THR A 50 2.14 -17.52 -4.20
C THR A 50 0.68 -17.13 -4.06
N VAL A 51 0.41 -15.89 -3.68
CA VAL A 51 -0.95 -15.34 -3.50
C VAL A 51 -1.13 -14.13 -4.40
N ARG A 52 -2.26 -14.05 -5.10
CA ARG A 52 -2.68 -12.83 -5.79
C ARG A 52 -3.40 -11.92 -4.82
N HIS A 53 -2.90 -10.71 -4.65
CA HIS A 53 -3.45 -9.75 -3.71
C HIS A 53 -3.56 -8.37 -4.33
N ILE A 54 -4.56 -7.59 -3.92
CA ILE A 54 -4.71 -6.20 -4.36
C ILE A 54 -3.80 -5.33 -3.51
N VAL A 55 -2.93 -4.57 -4.15
CA VAL A 55 -2.02 -3.63 -3.51
C VAL A 55 -2.41 -2.22 -3.94
N LEU A 56 -2.63 -1.35 -2.96
CA LEU A 56 -2.91 0.06 -3.19
C LEU A 56 -1.60 0.83 -3.23
N CYS A 57 -1.45 1.62 -4.27
CA CYS A 57 -0.27 2.40 -4.54
C CYS A 57 -0.48 3.83 -4.06
N VAL A 58 0.40 4.33 -3.22
CA VAL A 58 0.21 5.59 -2.51
C VAL A 58 1.39 6.54 -2.71
N LYS A 59 1.06 7.80 -2.97
CA LYS A 59 2.03 8.87 -3.16
C LYS A 59 2.52 9.39 -1.82
N GLY A 60 3.82 9.65 -1.73
CA GLY A 60 4.41 10.22 -0.52
C GLY A 60 4.46 9.28 0.69
N LEU A 61 4.18 7.97 0.52
CA LEU A 61 4.29 6.98 1.59
C LEU A 61 5.74 6.91 2.10
N SER A 62 5.96 7.43 3.30
CA SER A 62 7.23 7.36 4.02
C SER A 62 7.06 6.56 5.31
N HIS A 63 8.16 5.99 5.81
CA HIS A 63 8.18 5.22 7.06
C HIS A 63 7.65 6.02 8.26
N LYS A 64 7.62 7.36 8.19
CA LYS A 64 7.12 8.24 9.26
C LYS A 64 5.60 8.41 9.27
N ILE A 65 4.92 8.14 8.16
CA ILE A 65 3.46 8.34 8.05
C ILE A 65 2.69 7.13 8.62
N LEU A 66 3.34 5.98 8.72
CA LEU A 66 2.75 4.72 9.21
C LEU A 66 2.79 4.58 10.75
N PHE A 67 3.48 5.48 11.44
CA PHE A 67 3.44 5.56 12.90
C PHE A 67 2.58 6.78 13.26
N GLY A 68 1.33 6.52 13.65
CA GLY A 68 0.52 7.48 14.37
C GLY A 68 1.11 7.80 15.74
#